data_AF-A0A933RSC8-F1
#
_entry.id   AF-A0A933RSC8-F1
#
_cell.length_a   1.000
_cell.length_b   1.000
_cell.length_c   1.000
_cell.angle_alpha   90.00
_cell.angle_beta   90.00
_cell.angle_gamma   90.00
#
_symmetry.space_group_name_H-M   'P 1'
#
loop_
_entity.id
_entity.type
_entity.pdbx_description
1 polymer ?
#
loop_
_entity_poly.entity_id
_entity_poly.type
_entity_poly.pdbx_seq_one_letter_code
_entity_poly.pdbx_strand_id
1 'polypeptide(L)'
;MFPIIEVECPFCKTTGQIMAPPLGSIIVGPCPRCGEMVLLYNGTVMPLDKNIMTDGTIEEKKQHLLETIVDMVAVKVDEVIENDEFKPEPKQKQSGKKGKAGAKKRVSPSVNDRSAPPITRDDIRDFVNIDLHLIDTRSYFEKVFGKKKIEL
;
A
#
# COMPACT_ATOMS: atom_id res chain seq x y z
N MET A 1 -7.15 23.98 1.38
CA MET A 1 -7.79 22.82 2.02
C MET A 1 -6.70 22.09 2.77
N PHE A 2 -6.73 22.04 4.10
CA PHE A 2 -5.69 21.34 4.86
C PHE A 2 -6.02 19.84 4.85
N PRO A 3 -5.11 18.96 4.40
CA PRO A 3 -5.34 17.53 4.46
C PRO A 3 -5.36 17.11 5.93
N ILE A 4 -6.51 16.64 6.41
CA ILE A 4 -6.68 16.10 7.76
C ILE A 4 -6.81 14.59 7.60
N ILE A 5 -6.08 13.84 8.42
CA ILE A 5 -6.20 12.39 8.51
C ILE A 5 -6.69 11.98 9.89
N GLU A 6 -7.50 10.94 9.92
CA GLU A 6 -7.93 10.30 11.17
C GLU A 6 -6.98 9.15 11.47
N VAL A 7 -6.52 9.08 12.72
CA VAL A 7 -5.54 8.12 13.19
C VAL A 7 -6.03 7.48 14.49
N GLU A 8 -5.77 6.19 14.68
CA GLU A 8 -6.19 5.44 15.88
C GLU A 8 -4.98 5.01 16.69
N CYS A 9 -5.01 5.23 18.01
CA CYS A 9 -3.96 4.73 18.89
C CYS A 9 -4.07 3.20 19.07
N PRO A 10 -2.99 2.42 18.83
CA PRO A 10 -3.03 0.97 18.97
C PRO A 10 -3.27 0.50 20.41
N PHE A 11 -2.88 1.30 21.41
CA PHE A 11 -2.99 0.97 22.83
C PHE A 11 -4.36 1.30 23.43
N CYS A 12 -4.81 2.56 23.30
CA CYS A 12 -6.05 3.02 23.95
C CYS A 12 -7.26 3.11 23.00
N LYS A 13 -7.08 2.81 21.70
CA LYS A 13 -8.14 2.80 20.68
C LYS A 13 -8.87 4.14 20.51
N THR A 14 -8.30 5.22 21.03
CA THR A 14 -8.83 6.57 20.79
C THR A 14 -8.44 7.01 19.39
N THR A 15 -9.41 7.53 18.64
CA THR A 15 -9.18 8.20 17.37
C THR A 15 -8.82 9.66 17.58
N GLY A 16 -7.93 10.17 16.74
CA GLY A 16 -7.49 11.55 16.72
C GLY A 16 -7.42 12.07 15.29
N GLN A 17 -7.53 13.38 15.13
CA GLN A 17 -7.33 14.03 13.84
C GLN A 17 -6.02 14.81 13.88
N ILE A 18 -5.20 14.64 12.84
CA ILE A 18 -3.95 15.37 12.69
C ILE A 18 -3.85 15.92 11.28
N MET A 19 -3.06 16.99 11.14
CA MET A 19 -2.69 17.49 9.82
C MET A 19 -1.81 16.46 9.14
N ALA A 20 -2.13 16.11 7.90
CA ALA A 20 -1.38 15.13 7.13
C ALA A 20 0.05 15.65 6.96
N PRO A 21 1.05 14.93 7.46
CA PRO A 21 2.43 15.35 7.29
C PRO A 21 2.86 15.17 5.82
N PRO A 22 3.93 15.84 5.39
CA PRO A 22 4.50 15.62 4.06
C PRO A 22 4.82 14.14 3.82
N LEU A 23 4.76 13.70 2.56
CA LEU A 23 5.12 12.34 2.19
C LEU A 23 6.53 11.98 2.67
N GLY A 24 6.69 10.77 3.21
CA GLY A 24 7.95 10.30 3.79
C GLY A 24 8.27 10.85 5.18
N SER A 25 7.39 11.64 5.79
CA SER A 25 7.59 12.11 7.17
C SER A 25 7.24 11.01 8.18
N ILE A 26 8.04 10.95 9.25
CA ILE A 26 7.83 10.08 10.39
C ILE A 26 7.56 10.97 11.61
N ILE A 27 6.45 10.71 12.31
CA ILE A 27 6.14 11.40 13.58
C ILE A 27 6.28 10.39 14.72
N VAL A 28 7.08 10.75 15.72
CA VAL A 28 7.30 9.95 16.93
C VAL A 28 6.82 10.78 18.12
N GLY A 29 5.98 10.20 18.96
CA GLY A 29 5.55 10.88 20.19
C GLY A 29 4.61 10.07 21.06
N PRO A 30 4.32 10.57 22.27
CA PRO A 30 3.37 9.93 23.17
C PRO A 30 1.93 10.18 22.72
N CYS A 31 1.06 9.20 22.91
CA CYS A 31 -0.37 9.38 22.77
C CYS A 31 -0.89 10.37 23.84
N PRO A 32 -1.69 11.40 23.48
CA PRO A 32 -2.18 12.39 24.43
C PRO A 32 -3.19 11.82 25.45
N ARG A 33 -3.66 10.57 25.27
CA ARG A 33 -4.65 9.93 26.14
C ARG A 33 -4.01 8.95 27.13
N CYS A 34 -3.18 8.02 26.65
CA CYS A 34 -2.55 7.01 27.48
C CYS A 34 -1.05 7.25 27.76
N GLY A 35 -0.40 8.19 27.06
CA GLY A 35 1.03 8.47 27.25
C GLY A 35 1.97 7.39 26.71
N GLU A 36 1.44 6.41 25.96
CA GLU A 36 2.25 5.39 25.29
C GLU A 36 2.92 5.93 24.03
N MET A 37 4.14 5.46 23.75
CA MET A 37 4.92 5.90 22.60
C MET A 37 4.36 5.29 21.32
N VAL A 38 4.11 6.13 20.32
CA VAL A 38 3.61 5.73 19.02
C VAL A 38 4.39 6.37 17.89
N LEU A 39 4.43 5.65 16.78
CA LEU A 39 5.00 6.06 15.51
C LEU A 39 3.86 6.27 14.51
N LEU A 40 3.81 7.40 13.83
CA LEU A 40 2.94 7.59 12.69
C LEU A 40 3.78 7.66 11.41
N TYR A 41 3.42 6.81 10.45
CA TYR A 41 3.97 6.84 9.11
C TYR A 41 2.87 6.56 8.09
N ASN A 42 2.76 7.45 7.09
CA ASN A 42 1.82 7.32 5.98
C ASN A 42 0.37 6.99 6.42
N GLY A 43 -0.11 7.67 7.47
CA GLY A 43 -1.46 7.47 8.02
C GLY A 43 -1.63 6.24 8.92
N THR A 44 -0.61 5.40 9.06
CA THR A 44 -0.63 4.22 9.93
C THR A 44 0.07 4.53 11.25
N VAL A 45 -0.59 4.21 12.36
CA VAL A 45 -0.02 4.34 13.71
C VAL A 45 0.49 2.99 14.18
N MET A 46 1.75 2.95 14.61
CA MET A 46 2.41 1.76 15.11
C MET A 46 2.80 1.95 16.58
N PRO A 47 2.73 0.89 17.39
CA PRO A 47 3.21 0.94 18.76
C PRO A 47 4.75 1.00 18.78
N LEU A 48 5.31 1.77 19.71
CA LEU A 48 6.74 1.74 20.02
C LEU A 48 6.95 1.26 21.45
N ASP A 49 8.09 0.62 21.70
CA ASP A 49 8.49 0.28 23.06
C ASP A 49 8.93 1.55 23.77
N LYS A 50 8.17 1.94 24.79
CA LYS A 50 8.43 3.15 25.55
C LYS A 50 9.81 3.13 26.21
N ASN A 51 10.25 1.99 26.74
CA ASN A 51 11.52 1.88 27.46
C ASN A 51 12.71 2.08 26.52
N ILE A 52 12.64 1.50 25.31
CA ILE A 52 13.68 1.69 24.30
C ILE A 52 13.71 3.15 23.86
N MET A 53 12.54 3.77 23.68
CA MET A 53 12.43 5.16 23.22
C MET A 53 12.84 6.20 24.28
N THR A 54 12.65 5.94 25.57
CA THR A 54 13.09 6.82 26.66
C THR A 54 14.54 6.58 27.03
N ASP A 55 14.89 5.34 27.39
CA ASP A 55 16.10 5.00 28.12
C ASP A 55 17.16 4.28 27.26
N GLY A 56 16.81 3.87 26.05
CA GLY A 56 17.74 3.25 25.12
C GLY A 56 18.85 4.19 24.62
N THR A 57 19.90 3.60 24.08
CA THR A 57 20.95 4.28 23.31
C THR A 57 20.41 4.79 21.98
N ILE A 58 21.18 5.68 21.31
CA ILE A 58 20.80 6.20 19.99
C ILE A 58 20.69 5.05 18.97
N GLU A 59 21.60 4.09 19.07
CA GLU A 59 21.64 2.89 18.24
C GLU A 59 20.41 2.02 18.46
N GLU A 60 20.03 1.74 19.72
CA GLU A 60 18.84 0.96 20.06
C GLU A 60 17.55 1.65 19.59
N LYS A 61 17.43 2.97 19.75
CA LYS A 61 16.28 3.74 19.25
C LYS A 61 16.17 3.67 17.74
N LYS A 62 17.29 3.82 17.03
CA LYS A 62 17.32 3.71 15.55
C LYS A 62 16.92 2.32 15.10
N GLN A 63 17.48 1.29 15.72
CA GLN A 63 17.20 -0.10 15.39
C GLN A 63 15.72 -0.41 15.59
N HIS A 64 15.15 -0.03 16.74
CA HIS A 64 13.75 -0.25 17.07
C HIS A 64 12.80 0.44 16.09
N LEU A 65 13.09 1.69 15.71
CA LEU A 65 12.31 2.41 14.71
C LEU A 65 12.38 1.74 13.33
N LEU A 66 13.56 1.33 12.89
CA LEU A 66 13.75 0.65 11.61
C LEU A 66 13.00 -0.68 11.56
N GLU A 67 13.14 -1.52 12.59
CA GLU A 67 12.44 -2.79 12.70
C GLU A 67 10.93 -2.60 12.63
N THR A 68 10.38 -1.66 13.42
CA THR A 68 8.94 -1.36 13.42
C THR A 68 8.43 -0.93 12.04
N ILE A 69 9.21 -0.11 11.31
CA ILE A 69 8.84 0.35 9.97
C ILE A 69 8.93 -0.80 8.95
N VAL A 70 9.99 -1.59 8.99
CA VAL A 70 10.20 -2.72 8.08
C VAL A 70 9.08 -3.74 8.24
N ASP A 71 8.71 -4.08 9.47
CA ASP A 71 7.61 -5.01 9.76
C ASP A 71 6.28 -4.50 9.18
N MET A 72 5.99 -3.21 9.33
CA MET A 72 4.77 -2.61 8.76
C MET A 72 4.80 -2.59 7.23
N VAL A 73 5.94 -2.23 6.63
CA VAL A 73 6.10 -2.26 5.18
C VAL A 73 5.96 -3.68 4.65
N ALA A 74 6.50 -4.69 5.33
CA ALA A 74 6.35 -6.09 4.96
C ALA A 74 4.86 -6.50 4.91
N VAL A 75 4.10 -6.18 5.98
CA VAL A 75 2.65 -6.43 6.01
C VAL A 75 1.92 -5.72 4.86
N LYS A 76 2.28 -4.47 4.57
CA LYS A 76 1.66 -3.71 3.47
C LYS A 76 2.03 -4.25 2.09
N VAL A 77 3.26 -4.72 1.91
CA VAL A 77 3.71 -5.36 0.66
C VAL A 77 2.98 -6.68 0.47
N ASP A 78 2.85 -7.49 1.51
CA ASP A 78 2.08 -8.73 1.48
C ASP A 78 0.61 -8.45 1.15
N GLU A 79 -0.01 -7.44 1.78
CA GLU A 79 -1.35 -6.99 1.43
C GLU A 79 -1.45 -6.59 -0.05
N VAL A 80 -0.48 -5.87 -0.60
CA VAL A 80 -0.51 -5.44 -2.01
C VAL A 80 -0.32 -6.63 -2.97
N ILE A 81 0.55 -7.58 -2.64
CA ILE A 81 0.80 -8.77 -3.46
C ILE A 81 -0.38 -9.74 -3.40
N GLU A 82 -1.01 -9.91 -2.23
CA GLU A 82 -2.18 -10.77 -2.05
C GLU A 82 -3.46 -10.14 -2.60
N ASN A 83 -3.56 -8.81 -2.59
CA ASN A 83 -4.66 -8.04 -3.17
C ASN A 83 -4.32 -7.55 -4.59
N ASP A 84 -4.09 -8.49 -5.52
CA ASP A 84 -3.96 -8.27 -6.98
C ASP A 84 -5.21 -7.62 -7.65
N GLU A 85 -6.11 -7.01 -6.87
CA GLU A 85 -7.12 -6.07 -7.33
C GLU A 85 -6.77 -4.68 -6.76
N PHE A 86 -6.09 -3.85 -7.56
CA PHE A 86 -6.00 -2.41 -7.35
C PHE A 86 -7.42 -1.82 -7.30
N LYS A 87 -8.01 -1.80 -6.12
CA LYS A 87 -9.17 -0.94 -5.83
C LYS A 87 -8.64 0.42 -5.39
N PRO A 88 -8.94 1.49 -6.14
CA PRO A 88 -8.70 2.84 -5.63
C PRO A 88 -9.53 3.04 -4.36
N GLU A 89 -8.86 3.58 -3.33
CA GLU A 89 -9.31 3.98 -1.97
C GLU A 89 -10.76 3.70 -1.54
N PRO A 90 -10.98 3.14 -0.34
CA PRO A 90 -12.33 3.02 0.20
C PRO A 90 -12.79 4.36 0.76
N LYS A 91 -13.70 5.03 0.04
CA LYS A 91 -14.67 5.91 0.70
C LYS A 91 -15.52 5.06 1.64
N GLN A 92 -15.45 5.36 2.93
CA GLN A 92 -16.29 4.82 4.00
C GLN A 92 -17.76 4.67 3.54
N LYS A 93 -18.28 3.43 3.54
CA LYS A 93 -19.69 3.17 3.83
C LYS A 93 -19.83 1.85 4.60
N GLN A 94 -20.46 1.99 5.75
CA GLN A 94 -20.97 0.92 6.61
C GLN A 94 -21.90 -0.02 5.83
N SER A 95 -21.87 -1.30 6.21
CA SER A 95 -23.02 -2.19 6.49
C SER A 95 -22.75 -3.61 5.97
N GLY A 96 -22.92 -4.57 6.87
CA GLY A 96 -22.53 -5.95 6.66
C GLY A 96 -23.37 -6.70 5.62
N LYS A 97 -22.76 -7.77 5.10
CA LYS A 97 -23.44 -9.02 4.79
C LYS A 97 -22.40 -10.12 4.61
N LYS A 98 -22.58 -11.22 5.35
CA LYS A 98 -21.86 -12.48 5.18
C LYS A 98 -21.98 -12.93 3.70
N GLY A 99 -20.85 -13.05 3.01
CA GLY A 99 -20.74 -13.54 1.64
C GLY A 99 -19.82 -14.75 1.59
N LYS A 100 -20.32 -15.85 1.03
CA LYS A 100 -19.69 -17.18 0.97
C LYS A 100 -18.34 -17.16 0.25
N ALA A 101 -17.39 -17.96 0.75
CA ALA A 101 -16.12 -18.25 0.11
C ALA A 101 -16.34 -18.79 -1.32
N GLY A 102 -16.04 -17.95 -2.31
CA GLY A 102 -16.02 -18.32 -3.73
C GLY A 102 -14.64 -18.82 -4.10
N ALA A 103 -14.57 -20.02 -4.69
CA ALA A 103 -13.33 -20.60 -5.20
C ALA A 103 -12.66 -19.64 -6.23
N LYS A 104 -11.38 -19.34 -6.00
CA LYS A 104 -10.53 -18.50 -6.87
C LYS A 104 -10.51 -19.11 -8.29
N LYS A 105 -11.14 -18.45 -9.26
CA LYS A 105 -10.95 -18.75 -10.68
C LYS A 105 -9.58 -18.23 -11.07
N ARG A 106 -8.67 -19.11 -11.46
CA ARG A 106 -7.37 -18.73 -12.04
C ARG A 106 -7.62 -17.98 -13.33
N VAL A 107 -7.25 -16.71 -13.38
CA VAL A 107 -7.23 -15.93 -14.63
C VAL A 107 -6.03 -16.41 -15.42
N SER A 108 -6.28 -17.05 -16.56
CA SER A 108 -5.22 -17.41 -17.51
C SER A 108 -4.94 -16.21 -18.43
N PRO A 109 -3.66 -15.97 -18.80
CA PRO A 109 -3.33 -14.89 -19.72
C PRO A 109 -4.05 -15.08 -21.06
N SER A 110 -4.57 -13.97 -21.60
CA SER A 110 -5.32 -13.97 -22.87
C SER A 110 -4.45 -14.23 -24.09
N VAL A 111 -3.12 -14.09 -23.95
CA VAL A 111 -2.12 -14.36 -24.98
C VAL A 111 -1.05 -15.26 -24.34
N ASN A 112 -0.88 -16.46 -24.90
CA ASN A 112 0.13 -17.41 -24.46
C ASN A 112 1.14 -17.60 -25.60
N ASP A 113 1.99 -16.60 -25.81
CA ASP A 113 3.09 -16.72 -26.75
C ASP A 113 4.30 -17.32 -26.04
N ARG A 114 4.54 -18.61 -26.30
CA ARG A 114 5.67 -19.35 -25.72
C ARG A 114 7.02 -18.99 -26.35
N SER A 115 7.02 -18.21 -27.42
CA SER A 115 8.22 -17.75 -28.12
C SER A 115 8.66 -16.34 -27.72
N ALA A 116 7.88 -15.67 -26.88
CA ALA A 116 8.23 -14.35 -26.40
C ALA A 116 9.50 -14.38 -25.51
N PRO A 117 10.41 -13.41 -25.65
CA PRO A 117 11.54 -13.28 -24.76
C PRO A 117 11.06 -13.01 -23.31
N PRO A 118 11.83 -13.41 -22.29
CA PRO A 118 11.51 -13.08 -20.90
C PRO A 118 11.36 -11.57 -20.71
N ILE A 119 10.36 -11.17 -19.92
CA ILE A 119 10.16 -9.75 -19.56
C ILE A 119 11.39 -9.26 -18.80
N THR A 120 12.06 -8.24 -19.34
CA THR A 120 13.24 -7.63 -18.73
C THR A 120 12.87 -6.55 -17.73
N ARG A 121 13.85 -6.10 -16.93
CA ARG A 121 13.64 -4.98 -16.00
C ARG A 121 13.43 -3.64 -16.70
N ASP A 122 14.03 -3.48 -17.88
CA ASP A 122 13.84 -2.28 -18.69
C ASP A 122 12.44 -2.26 -19.29
N ASP A 123 11.90 -3.41 -19.72
CA ASP A 123 10.50 -3.53 -20.18
C ASP A 123 9.51 -3.13 -19.07
N ILE A 124 9.77 -3.55 -17.81
CA ILE A 124 8.91 -3.16 -16.67
C ILE A 124 8.98 -1.65 -16.44
N ARG A 125 10.18 -1.06 -16.53
CA ARG A 125 10.37 0.37 -16.33
C ARG A 125 9.66 1.17 -17.41
N ASP A 126 9.79 0.77 -18.66
CA ASP A 126 9.14 1.43 -19.79
C ASP A 126 7.62 1.28 -19.70
N PHE A 127 7.13 0.10 -19.31
CA PHE A 127 5.71 -0.11 -19.08
C PHE A 127 5.16 0.84 -18.00
N VAL A 128 5.80 0.91 -16.82
CA VAL A 128 5.32 1.74 -15.70
C VAL A 128 5.38 3.23 -16.03
N ASN A 129 6.45 3.70 -16.66
CA ASN A 129 6.68 5.13 -16.87
C ASN A 129 6.09 5.68 -18.18
N ILE A 130 5.74 4.80 -19.14
CA ILE A 130 5.27 5.21 -20.46
C ILE A 130 3.93 4.54 -20.75
N ASP A 131 3.91 3.22 -20.92
CA ASP A 131 2.75 2.52 -21.46
C ASP A 131 1.55 2.58 -20.52
N LEU A 132 1.76 2.50 -19.21
CA LEU A 132 0.72 2.54 -18.19
C LEU A 132 -0.10 3.84 -18.28
N HIS A 133 0.53 4.97 -18.58
CA HIS A 133 -0.15 6.24 -18.77
C HIS A 133 -0.87 6.35 -20.13
N LEU A 134 -0.45 5.56 -21.10
CA LEU A 134 -1.04 5.55 -22.45
C LEU A 134 -2.21 4.55 -22.57
N ILE A 135 -2.30 3.56 -21.67
CA ILE A 135 -3.38 2.55 -21.66
C ILE A 135 -4.78 3.18 -21.56
N ASP A 136 -4.93 4.32 -20.88
CA ASP A 136 -6.21 5.05 -20.81
C ASP A 136 -6.59 5.72 -22.13
N THR A 137 -5.62 5.91 -23.03
CA THR A 137 -5.88 6.50 -24.34
C THR A 137 -6.42 5.42 -25.28
N ARG A 138 -7.69 5.59 -25.69
CA ARG A 138 -8.39 4.64 -26.57
C ARG A 138 -7.58 4.25 -27.82
N SER A 139 -6.94 5.22 -28.48
CA SER A 139 -6.17 4.96 -29.70
C SER A 139 -4.92 4.11 -29.45
N TYR A 140 -4.27 4.27 -28.30
CA TYR A 140 -3.13 3.45 -27.90
C TYR A 140 -3.59 2.05 -27.48
N PHE A 141 -4.66 1.96 -26.68
CA PHE A 141 -5.24 0.69 -26.25
C PHE A 141 -5.68 -0.17 -27.46
N GLU A 142 -6.41 0.41 -28.42
CA GLU A 142 -6.82 -0.30 -29.63
C GLU A 142 -5.62 -0.71 -30.50
N LYS A 143 -4.52 0.06 -30.50
CA LYS A 143 -3.31 -0.28 -31.24
C LYS A 143 -2.56 -1.48 -30.64
N VAL A 144 -2.48 -1.55 -29.31
CA VAL A 144 -1.70 -2.57 -28.59
C VAL A 144 -2.52 -3.82 -28.30
N PHE A 145 -3.79 -3.65 -27.90
CA PHE A 145 -4.68 -4.74 -27.45
C PHE A 145 -5.86 -4.98 -28.39
N GLY A 146 -6.01 -4.20 -29.46
CA GLY A 146 -7.07 -4.40 -30.44
C GLY A 146 -6.95 -5.77 -31.09
N LYS A 147 -8.04 -6.52 -31.05
CA LYS A 147 -8.13 -7.82 -31.72
C LYS A 147 -7.91 -7.61 -33.21
N LYS A 148 -6.79 -8.10 -33.76
CA LYS A 148 -6.73 -8.38 -35.21
C LYS A 148 -7.84 -9.39 -35.49
N LYS A 149 -8.83 -9.01 -36.29
CA LYS A 149 -9.75 -9.98 -36.89
C LYS A 149 -8.87 -10.98 -37.64
N ILE A 150 -8.86 -12.23 -37.18
CA ILE A 150 -8.36 -13.35 -37.96
C ILE A 150 -9.42 -13.53 -39.05
N GLU A 151 -9.14 -13.04 -40.25
CA GLU A 151 -9.93 -13.40 -41.43
C GLU A 151 -9.65 -14.89 -41.69
N LEU A 152 -10.71 -15.69 -41.55
CA LEU A 152 -10.78 -17.11 -41.91
C LEU A 152 -10.98 -17.24 -43.42
#